data_AF-A0A971QAE7-F1
#
_entry.id   AF-A0A971QAE7-F1
#
_cell.length_a   1.000
_cell.length_b   1.000
_cell.length_c   1.000
_cell.angle_alpha   90.00
_cell.angle_beta   90.00
_cell.angle_gamma   90.00
#
_symmetry.space_group_name_H-M   'P 1'
#
loop_
_entity.id
_entity.type
_entity.pdbx_description
1 polymer ?
#
loop_
_entity_poly.entity_id
_entity_poly.type
_entity_poly.pdbx_seq_one_letter_code
_entity_poly.pdbx_strand_id
1 'polypeptide(L)'
;MLPILMRYGLWLLGFWMLAALLMAGLTQSNRDSRSSALAAETAPADESASERPRTYEQLPGVVHMLPEALPIERLQDKPLYEFTELDLAAYLEHLSDREADPIARVMHLARKNIGQPYKLFLLGEFPFETHDPDPLYCLTHSDCVTFCEHTYAMALSRGWESFFLLLQRLRYKDGQIGIRTRNHEMTSEWNQHNAWLFEDICRTLGGGKQWVDMLAFWSPREFFHKMRLPSTRPDVEWPDVYIPRARVPNVLPDLRNGDMVNVIRGDERHQLVAHVGMIGLNAEGNVYLIHSANPQVREEPLLAYLQKDARILGFKFLRLRPLPDRLVREELARTRVGPALMSERAN
;
A
#
# COMPACT_ATOMS: atom_id res chain seq x y z
N MET A 1 -20.47 41.82 25.49
CA MET A 1 -21.53 40.87 25.07
C MET A 1 -21.07 40.21 23.77
N LEU A 2 -20.90 38.90 23.83
CA LEU A 2 -20.56 37.93 22.77
C LEU A 2 -21.79 37.74 21.82
N PRO A 3 -21.71 37.01 20.68
CA PRO A 3 -20.98 37.33 19.44
C PRO A 3 -21.84 37.16 18.16
N ILE A 4 -21.28 37.61 17.04
CA ILE A 4 -21.71 37.26 15.67
C ILE A 4 -20.78 36.13 15.17
N LEU A 5 -21.34 34.95 14.92
CA LEU A 5 -20.67 33.77 14.39
C LEU A 5 -21.61 33.10 13.37
N MET A 6 -21.01 32.40 12.40
CA MET A 6 -21.64 31.63 11.31
C MET A 6 -22.08 32.40 10.07
N ARG A 7 -21.13 32.56 9.14
CA ARG A 7 -21.25 32.17 7.72
C ARG A 7 -19.85 32.32 7.10
N TYR A 8 -19.54 31.51 6.09
CA TYR A 8 -18.22 31.36 5.45
C TYR A 8 -17.26 30.34 6.09
N GLY A 9 -17.63 29.07 5.98
CA GLY A 9 -16.75 27.93 6.27
C GLY A 9 -17.35 26.65 5.70
N LEU A 10 -17.50 26.56 4.38
CA LEU A 10 -18.14 25.42 3.72
C LEU A 10 -17.77 25.28 2.24
N TRP A 11 -16.49 25.41 1.91
CA TRP A 11 -15.93 24.97 0.62
C TRP A 11 -14.45 24.71 0.85
N LEU A 12 -14.03 23.43 1.00
CA LEU A 12 -12.68 22.89 0.70
C LEU A 12 -12.40 21.44 1.18
N LEU A 13 -13.37 20.69 1.69
CA LEU A 13 -13.16 19.27 2.11
C LEU A 13 -13.68 18.21 1.12
N GLY A 14 -13.64 18.53 -0.18
CA GLY A 14 -14.23 17.71 -1.25
C GLY A 14 -13.29 17.31 -2.39
N PHE A 15 -11.97 17.22 -2.18
CA PHE A 15 -11.01 17.09 -3.29
C PHE A 15 -10.45 15.67 -3.57
N TRP A 16 -10.95 14.62 -2.92
CA TRP A 16 -10.45 13.24 -3.14
C TRP A 16 -11.42 12.26 -3.80
N MET A 17 -12.33 12.77 -4.64
CA MET A 17 -13.03 11.93 -5.64
C MET A 17 -13.17 12.59 -7.03
N LEU A 18 -12.85 13.88 -7.19
CA LEU A 18 -12.99 14.58 -8.47
C LEU A 18 -11.76 14.50 -9.40
N ALA A 19 -10.57 14.17 -8.89
CA ALA A 19 -9.38 14.06 -9.74
C ALA A 19 -9.33 12.74 -10.55
N ALA A 20 -10.10 11.71 -10.16
CA ALA A 20 -10.17 10.44 -10.88
C ALA A 20 -11.38 10.33 -11.83
N LEU A 21 -12.39 11.20 -11.69
CA LEU A 21 -13.62 11.16 -12.50
C LEU A 21 -13.63 12.12 -13.70
N LEU A 22 -12.67 13.06 -13.78
CA LEU A 22 -12.58 14.03 -14.89
C LEU A 22 -11.74 13.56 -16.09
N MET A 23 -11.15 12.35 -16.05
CA MET A 23 -10.36 11.80 -17.17
C MET A 23 -10.99 10.54 -17.82
N ALA A 24 -12.15 10.07 -17.34
CA ALA A 24 -12.85 8.90 -17.89
C ALA A 24 -14.17 9.25 -18.62
N GLY A 25 -14.47 10.53 -18.76
CA GLY A 25 -15.75 11.03 -19.29
C GLY A 25 -15.77 11.30 -20.79
N LEU A 26 -15.26 10.40 -21.63
CA LEU A 26 -15.52 10.43 -23.08
C LEU A 26 -15.53 9.00 -23.63
N THR A 27 -16.63 8.27 -23.39
CA THR A 27 -17.31 7.42 -24.39
C THR A 27 -18.50 6.75 -23.70
N GLN A 28 -19.69 7.28 -23.94
CA GLN A 28 -20.95 6.61 -23.60
C GLN A 28 -21.77 6.46 -24.89
N SER A 29 -22.07 5.21 -25.24
CA SER A 29 -23.21 4.74 -26.03
C SER A 29 -22.92 3.25 -26.25
N ASN A 30 -23.69 2.29 -25.76
CA ASN A 30 -25.10 2.14 -26.08
C ASN A 30 -25.78 1.25 -25.01
N ARG A 31 -26.94 1.70 -24.50
CA ARG A 31 -27.92 0.84 -23.81
C ARG A 31 -28.90 0.35 -24.88
N ASP A 32 -29.34 -0.90 -24.78
CA ASP A 32 -30.77 -1.24 -24.59
C ASP A 32 -31.09 -2.68 -24.99
N SER A 33 -31.69 -3.41 -24.04
CA SER A 33 -32.82 -4.38 -24.14
C SER A 33 -32.67 -5.41 -22.99
N ARG A 34 -33.46 -5.32 -21.90
CA ARG A 34 -34.82 -5.89 -21.70
C ARG A 34 -34.93 -7.30 -22.32
N SER A 35 -35.50 -8.34 -21.73
CA SER A 35 -36.29 -8.64 -20.53
C SER A 35 -36.93 -10.00 -20.85
N SER A 36 -37.15 -10.87 -19.86
CA SER A 36 -38.13 -12.00 -19.86
C SER A 36 -37.96 -13.10 -20.92
N ALA A 37 -38.38 -14.35 -20.73
CA ALA A 37 -38.82 -15.16 -19.61
C ALA A 37 -38.82 -16.61 -20.14
N LEU A 38 -38.86 -17.57 -19.22
CA LEU A 38 -39.00 -18.99 -19.49
C LEU A 38 -40.24 -19.32 -20.33
N ALA A 39 -40.10 -20.31 -21.22
CA ALA A 39 -41.13 -21.32 -21.46
C ALA A 39 -40.46 -22.62 -21.93
N ALA A 40 -40.81 -23.71 -21.25
CA ALA A 40 -40.38 -25.06 -21.54
C ALA A 40 -41.22 -25.66 -22.67
N GLU A 41 -40.58 -26.44 -23.54
CA GLU A 41 -41.28 -27.41 -24.39
C GLU A 41 -40.42 -28.66 -24.56
N THR A 42 -41.07 -29.80 -24.38
CA THR A 42 -40.55 -31.16 -24.23
C THR A 42 -40.23 -31.83 -25.56
N ALA A 43 -39.16 -32.62 -25.62
CA ALA A 43 -38.92 -33.62 -26.69
C ALA A 43 -38.62 -35.00 -26.06
N PRO A 44 -39.06 -36.12 -26.67
CA PRO A 44 -39.02 -37.44 -26.05
C PRO A 44 -37.71 -38.19 -26.29
N ALA A 45 -37.53 -39.22 -25.46
CA ALA A 45 -36.37 -40.08 -25.32
C ALA A 45 -35.96 -40.83 -26.60
N ASP A 46 -34.65 -40.90 -26.83
CA ASP A 46 -34.01 -41.92 -27.64
C ASP A 46 -32.97 -42.65 -26.76
N GLU A 47 -33.25 -43.91 -26.45
CA GLU A 47 -32.36 -44.86 -25.79
C GLU A 47 -31.43 -45.48 -26.84
N SER A 48 -30.12 -45.21 -26.78
CA SER A 48 -29.09 -46.25 -26.96
C SER A 48 -27.67 -45.70 -26.96
N ALA A 49 -27.08 -45.60 -25.78
CA ALA A 49 -25.64 -45.84 -25.59
C ALA A 49 -25.34 -46.03 -24.10
N SER A 50 -25.45 -47.29 -23.67
CA SER A 50 -24.73 -47.92 -22.54
C SER A 50 -23.93 -46.95 -21.65
N GLU A 51 -24.61 -46.34 -20.69
CA GLU A 51 -23.95 -45.81 -19.50
C GLU A 51 -23.43 -46.99 -18.69
N ARG A 52 -22.14 -47.30 -18.84
CA ARG A 52 -21.41 -47.86 -17.71
C ARG A 52 -21.43 -46.77 -16.63
N PRO A 53 -21.74 -47.08 -15.36
CA PRO A 53 -21.56 -46.11 -14.30
C PRO A 53 -20.07 -45.73 -14.36
N ARG A 54 -19.77 -44.43 -14.55
CA ARG A 54 -18.46 -43.92 -14.19
C ARG A 54 -18.38 -44.10 -12.69
N THR A 55 -17.88 -45.26 -12.29
CA THR A 55 -17.38 -45.51 -10.96
C THR A 55 -16.46 -44.34 -10.65
N TYR A 56 -16.87 -43.51 -9.70
CA TYR A 56 -15.95 -42.66 -8.97
C TYR A 56 -14.98 -43.63 -8.28
N GLU A 57 -13.93 -44.03 -8.99
CA GLU A 57 -12.71 -44.49 -8.34
C GLU A 57 -12.24 -43.28 -7.53
N GLN A 58 -12.45 -43.38 -6.22
CA GLN A 58 -11.69 -42.61 -5.26
C GLN A 58 -10.22 -42.94 -5.52
N LEU A 59 -9.52 -42.09 -6.27
CA LEU A 59 -8.06 -42.13 -6.32
C LEU A 59 -7.57 -41.82 -4.89
N PRO A 60 -6.90 -42.76 -4.20
CA PRO A 60 -6.41 -42.50 -2.86
C PRO A 60 -5.31 -41.43 -2.91
N GLY A 61 -5.49 -40.32 -2.17
CA GLY A 61 -4.38 -39.47 -1.76
C GLY A 61 -3.91 -38.36 -2.71
N VAL A 62 -4.78 -37.74 -3.52
CA VAL A 62 -4.39 -36.53 -4.26
C VAL A 62 -4.35 -35.33 -3.31
N VAL A 63 -3.24 -35.15 -2.59
CA VAL A 63 -2.75 -33.81 -2.31
C VAL A 63 -2.40 -33.24 -3.68
N HIS A 64 -3.11 -32.21 -4.15
CA HIS A 64 -2.64 -31.49 -5.32
C HIS A 64 -1.23 -30.99 -4.99
N MET A 65 -0.20 -31.60 -5.59
CA MET A 65 1.17 -31.11 -5.43
C MET A 65 1.15 -29.67 -5.92
N LEU A 66 1.40 -28.74 -5.00
CA LEU A 66 1.54 -27.34 -5.36
C LEU A 66 2.66 -27.26 -6.41
N PRO A 67 2.46 -26.52 -7.52
CA PRO A 67 3.50 -26.36 -8.52
C PRO A 67 4.77 -25.84 -7.85
N GLU A 68 5.94 -26.37 -8.20
CA GLU A 68 7.19 -25.91 -7.61
C GLU A 68 7.52 -24.48 -8.06
N ALA A 69 8.23 -23.74 -7.21
CA ALA A 69 8.80 -22.44 -7.57
C ALA A 69 9.73 -22.60 -8.78
N LEU A 70 9.79 -21.58 -9.64
CA LEU A 70 10.78 -21.58 -10.71
C LEU A 70 12.21 -21.60 -10.13
N PRO A 71 13.20 -22.17 -10.85
CA PRO A 71 14.60 -22.09 -10.46
C PRO A 71 15.04 -20.65 -10.24
N ILE A 72 15.91 -20.42 -9.26
CA ILE A 72 16.37 -19.09 -8.84
C ILE A 72 16.95 -18.30 -10.02
N GLU A 73 17.69 -18.95 -10.92
CA GLU A 73 18.28 -18.34 -12.09
C GLU A 73 17.20 -17.70 -12.99
N ARG A 74 16.04 -18.35 -13.13
CA ARG A 74 14.91 -17.79 -13.88
C ARG A 74 14.23 -16.65 -13.12
N LEU A 75 14.16 -16.76 -11.79
CA LEU A 75 13.57 -15.72 -10.94
C LEU A 75 14.44 -14.45 -10.89
N GLN A 76 15.75 -14.55 -11.07
CA GLN A 76 16.64 -13.38 -11.12
C GLN A 76 16.27 -12.45 -12.28
N ASP A 77 15.97 -12.99 -13.47
CA ASP A 77 15.62 -12.21 -14.66
C ASP A 77 14.13 -11.85 -14.77
N LYS A 78 13.26 -12.61 -14.10
CA LYS A 78 11.81 -12.40 -14.14
C LYS A 78 11.38 -11.16 -13.32
N PRO A 79 10.48 -10.29 -13.81
CA PRO A 79 9.95 -9.18 -13.00
C PRO A 79 9.24 -9.69 -11.75
N LEU A 80 9.41 -8.99 -10.62
CA LEU A 80 8.86 -9.44 -9.34
C LEU A 80 7.31 -9.50 -9.34
N TYR A 81 6.65 -8.65 -10.11
CA TYR A 81 5.19 -8.63 -10.26
C TYR A 81 4.61 -9.75 -11.13
N GLU A 82 5.45 -10.64 -11.67
CA GLU A 82 5.03 -11.86 -12.39
C GLU A 82 5.21 -13.12 -11.54
N PHE A 83 5.67 -12.98 -10.30
CA PHE A 83 5.93 -14.11 -9.41
C PHE A 83 4.63 -14.72 -8.91
N THR A 84 4.64 -16.05 -8.75
CA THR A 84 3.70 -16.74 -7.87
C THR A 84 4.11 -16.55 -6.40
N GLU A 85 3.26 -16.95 -5.47
CA GLU A 85 3.56 -16.95 -4.05
C GLU A 85 4.75 -17.85 -3.70
N LEU A 86 4.89 -18.97 -4.43
CA LEU A 86 5.98 -19.93 -4.28
C LEU A 86 7.28 -19.39 -4.88
N ASP A 87 7.21 -18.74 -6.04
CA ASP A 87 8.34 -18.00 -6.62
C ASP A 87 8.86 -16.95 -5.62
N LEU A 88 7.95 -16.17 -5.02
CA LEU A 88 8.31 -15.16 -4.02
C LEU A 88 8.95 -15.81 -2.80
N ALA A 89 8.35 -16.87 -2.26
CA ALA A 89 8.88 -17.56 -1.08
C ALA A 89 10.34 -17.99 -1.29
N ALA A 90 10.62 -18.71 -2.39
CA ALA A 90 11.96 -19.18 -2.75
C ALA A 90 12.93 -18.01 -2.99
N TYR A 91 12.46 -16.95 -3.65
CA TYR A 91 13.31 -15.80 -3.96
C TYR A 91 13.70 -14.98 -2.72
N LEU A 92 12.79 -14.80 -1.76
CA LEU A 92 13.09 -14.06 -0.52
C LEU A 92 14.08 -14.81 0.37
N GLU A 93 13.99 -16.14 0.41
CA GLU A 93 14.98 -16.99 1.10
C GLU A 93 16.36 -16.83 0.46
N HIS A 94 16.45 -17.03 -0.86
CA HIS A 94 17.67 -16.85 -1.64
C HIS A 94 18.28 -15.45 -1.47
N LEU A 95 17.46 -14.40 -1.60
CA LEU A 95 17.93 -13.01 -1.47
C LEU A 95 18.49 -12.74 -0.08
N SER A 96 17.82 -13.25 0.97
CA SER A 96 18.24 -13.04 2.36
C SER A 96 19.50 -13.85 2.75
N ASP A 97 19.82 -14.92 2.02
CA ASP A 97 21.08 -15.65 2.20
C ASP A 97 22.26 -14.95 1.50
N ARG A 98 21.98 -14.27 0.39
CA ARG A 98 23.02 -13.63 -0.42
C ARG A 98 23.30 -12.19 -0.06
N GLU A 99 22.30 -11.47 0.44
CA GLU A 99 22.41 -10.07 0.80
C GLU A 99 22.00 -9.86 2.26
N ALA A 100 22.99 -9.59 3.10
CA ALA A 100 22.79 -9.39 4.52
C ALA A 100 22.32 -7.97 4.85
N ASP A 101 22.56 -6.98 3.99
CA ASP A 101 22.12 -5.61 4.21
C ASP A 101 20.62 -5.47 3.87
N PRO A 102 19.74 -5.20 4.87
CA PRO A 102 18.33 -4.95 4.61
C PRO A 102 18.09 -3.79 3.65
N ILE A 103 18.94 -2.75 3.67
CA ILE A 103 18.76 -1.60 2.77
C ILE A 103 19.07 -1.99 1.32
N ALA A 104 20.10 -2.80 1.10
CA ALA A 104 20.39 -3.35 -0.22
C ALA A 104 19.24 -4.23 -0.74
N ARG A 105 18.64 -5.07 0.11
CA ARG A 105 17.45 -5.86 -0.25
C ARG A 105 16.25 -4.99 -0.61
N VAL A 106 15.98 -3.94 0.18
CA VAL A 106 14.94 -2.94 -0.08
C VAL A 106 15.12 -2.31 -1.46
N MET A 107 16.32 -1.83 -1.78
CA MET A 107 16.60 -1.20 -3.07
C MET A 107 16.54 -2.18 -4.24
N HIS A 108 17.02 -3.41 -4.05
CA HIS A 108 16.96 -4.47 -5.05
C HIS A 108 15.50 -4.78 -5.42
N LEU A 109 14.65 -5.01 -4.43
CA LEU A 109 13.24 -5.34 -4.66
C LEU A 109 12.45 -4.15 -5.22
N ALA A 110 12.73 -2.92 -4.76
CA ALA A 110 12.13 -1.71 -5.31
C ALA A 110 12.40 -1.58 -6.82
N ARG A 111 13.65 -1.81 -7.25
CA ARG A 111 14.06 -1.72 -8.66
C ARG A 111 13.58 -2.91 -9.48
N LYS A 112 13.53 -4.12 -8.91
CA LYS A 112 12.95 -5.31 -9.56
C LYS A 112 11.44 -5.18 -9.83
N ASN A 113 10.76 -4.27 -9.12
CA ASN A 113 9.36 -3.94 -9.34
C ASN A 113 9.12 -2.80 -10.35
N ILE A 114 10.16 -2.15 -10.91
CA ILE A 114 9.97 -1.16 -11.97
C ILE A 114 9.20 -1.82 -13.12
N GLY A 115 8.13 -1.16 -13.58
CA GLY A 115 7.21 -1.72 -14.57
C GLY A 115 5.95 -2.37 -14.00
N GLN A 116 5.87 -2.61 -12.68
CA GLN A 116 4.65 -3.14 -12.06
C GLN A 116 3.45 -2.22 -12.34
N PRO A 117 2.36 -2.72 -12.93
CA PRO A 117 1.19 -1.92 -13.25
C PRO A 117 0.55 -1.26 -12.03
N TYR A 118 0.09 -0.02 -12.23
CA TYR A 118 -0.60 0.75 -11.21
C TYR A 118 -2.08 0.38 -11.12
N LYS A 119 -2.60 0.14 -9.92
CA LYS A 119 -4.03 -0.04 -9.66
C LYS A 119 -4.40 0.57 -8.31
N LEU A 120 -5.33 1.53 -8.32
CA LEU A 120 -5.99 2.03 -7.11
C LEU A 120 -7.00 1.02 -6.58
N PHE A 121 -7.20 1.00 -5.26
CA PHE A 121 -8.18 0.13 -4.59
C PHE A 121 -8.01 -1.32 -5.02
N LEU A 122 -6.84 -1.88 -4.71
CA LEU A 122 -6.49 -3.26 -5.06
C LEU A 122 -6.46 -4.21 -3.88
N LEU A 123 -6.55 -3.69 -2.64
CA LEU A 123 -6.47 -4.47 -1.40
C LEU A 123 -7.63 -4.12 -0.47
N GLY A 124 -8.14 -5.14 0.21
CA GLY A 124 -9.23 -5.08 1.16
C GLY A 124 -8.99 -6.01 2.35
N GLU A 125 -10.07 -6.46 2.99
CA GLU A 125 -10.01 -7.27 4.22
C GLU A 125 -10.59 -8.68 4.06
N PHE A 126 -10.92 -9.09 2.83
CA PHE A 126 -11.37 -10.45 2.57
C PHE A 126 -10.25 -11.48 2.85
N PRO A 127 -10.52 -12.62 3.52
CA PRO A 127 -11.85 -13.15 3.89
C PRO A 127 -12.33 -12.79 5.31
N PHE A 128 -11.62 -11.94 6.05
CA PHE A 128 -11.93 -11.67 7.45
C PHE A 128 -13.04 -10.63 7.66
N GLU A 129 -13.24 -9.75 6.67
CA GLU A 129 -14.37 -8.83 6.58
C GLU A 129 -14.91 -8.78 5.14
N THR A 130 -16.18 -8.40 4.99
CA THR A 130 -16.89 -8.38 3.69
C THR A 130 -17.18 -6.98 3.16
N HIS A 131 -16.80 -5.93 3.89
CA HIS A 131 -17.03 -4.53 3.48
C HIS A 131 -16.13 -4.13 2.31
N ASP A 132 -14.88 -4.59 2.33
CA ASP A 132 -13.89 -4.41 1.29
C ASP A 132 -13.47 -5.81 0.78
N PRO A 133 -14.02 -6.27 -0.36
CA PRO A 133 -13.88 -7.65 -0.82
C PRO A 133 -12.53 -7.93 -1.49
N ASP A 134 -11.69 -6.91 -1.64
CA ASP A 134 -10.37 -7.05 -2.24
C ASP A 134 -9.42 -7.86 -1.32
N PRO A 135 -8.37 -8.48 -1.90
CA PRO A 135 -7.47 -9.36 -1.16
C PRO A 135 -6.54 -8.61 -0.19
N LEU A 136 -5.91 -9.35 0.73
CA LEU A 136 -4.95 -8.79 1.70
C LEU A 136 -3.57 -8.44 1.11
N TYR A 137 -3.27 -8.90 -0.11
CA TYR A 137 -2.02 -8.63 -0.82
C TYR A 137 -2.24 -8.68 -2.34
N CYS A 138 -1.32 -8.10 -3.11
CA CYS A 138 -1.32 -8.19 -4.56
C CYS A 138 0.13 -8.09 -5.07
N LEU A 139 0.62 -9.14 -5.74
CA LEU A 139 1.95 -9.13 -6.36
C LEU A 139 1.94 -8.45 -7.74
N THR A 140 0.82 -8.53 -8.46
CA THR A 140 0.77 -8.13 -9.87
C THR A 140 0.56 -6.64 -10.10
N HIS A 141 0.02 -5.91 -9.11
CA HIS A 141 -0.27 -4.48 -9.20
C HIS A 141 0.09 -3.78 -7.90
N SER A 142 0.25 -2.46 -7.95
CA SER A 142 0.38 -1.64 -6.75
C SER A 142 -0.25 -0.27 -6.89
N ASP A 143 -0.56 0.35 -5.76
CA ASP A 143 -0.60 1.80 -5.63
C ASP A 143 0.64 2.28 -4.86
N CYS A 144 0.72 3.57 -4.56
CA CYS A 144 1.91 4.13 -3.92
C CYS A 144 2.17 3.55 -2.52
N VAL A 145 1.12 3.30 -1.73
CA VAL A 145 1.22 2.78 -0.37
C VAL A 145 1.55 1.29 -0.44
N THR A 146 0.78 0.53 -1.21
CA THR A 146 0.98 -0.92 -1.28
C THR A 146 2.34 -1.29 -1.86
N PHE A 147 2.86 -0.51 -2.81
CA PHE A 147 4.23 -0.65 -3.30
C PHE A 147 5.26 -0.55 -2.17
N CYS A 148 5.17 0.49 -1.33
CA CYS A 148 6.11 0.69 -0.22
C CYS A 148 5.95 -0.43 0.82
N GLU A 149 4.72 -0.73 1.23
CA GLU A 149 4.43 -1.78 2.21
C GLU A 149 4.95 -3.15 1.75
N HIS A 150 4.67 -3.54 0.50
CA HIS A 150 5.13 -4.81 -0.06
C HIS A 150 6.65 -4.85 -0.15
N THR A 151 7.28 -3.77 -0.62
CA THR A 151 8.74 -3.72 -0.80
C THR A 151 9.47 -3.85 0.55
N TYR A 152 9.06 -3.10 1.58
CA TYR A 152 9.66 -3.24 2.91
C TYR A 152 9.34 -4.60 3.55
N ALA A 153 8.10 -5.09 3.42
CA ALA A 153 7.73 -6.38 3.97
C ALA A 153 8.54 -7.53 3.35
N MET A 154 8.70 -7.52 2.02
CA MET A 154 9.51 -8.51 1.29
C MET A 154 10.98 -8.41 1.69
N ALA A 155 11.54 -7.20 1.73
CA ALA A 155 12.96 -7.00 1.99
C ALA A 155 13.40 -7.37 3.42
N LEU A 156 12.48 -7.31 4.38
CA LEU A 156 12.74 -7.62 5.79
C LEU A 156 12.22 -9.02 6.19
N SER A 157 11.93 -9.86 5.20
CA SER A 157 11.38 -11.21 5.38
C SER A 157 12.24 -12.24 4.66
N ARG A 158 12.13 -13.51 5.08
CA ARG A 158 12.92 -14.64 4.53
C ARG A 158 12.07 -15.66 3.78
N GLY A 159 10.79 -15.38 3.59
CA GLY A 159 9.84 -16.30 2.95
C GLY A 159 8.40 -15.83 3.12
N TRP A 160 7.48 -16.60 2.56
CA TRP A 160 6.06 -16.24 2.44
C TRP A 160 5.40 -15.86 3.77
N GLU A 161 5.52 -16.71 4.80
CA GLU A 161 4.85 -16.49 6.07
C GLU A 161 5.33 -15.20 6.75
N SER A 162 6.65 -15.01 6.86
CA SER A 162 7.23 -13.79 7.44
C SER A 162 6.87 -12.53 6.65
N PHE A 163 6.85 -12.63 5.31
CA PHE A 163 6.43 -11.53 4.43
C PHE A 163 4.99 -11.15 4.72
N PHE A 164 4.09 -12.15 4.73
CA PHE A 164 2.68 -11.90 4.89
C PHE A 164 2.36 -11.33 6.27
N LEU A 165 2.96 -11.88 7.33
CA LEU A 165 2.81 -11.36 8.70
C LEU A 165 3.30 -9.93 8.84
N LEU A 166 4.47 -9.61 8.27
CA LEU A 166 5.01 -8.25 8.30
C LEU A 166 4.15 -7.28 7.47
N LEU A 167 3.66 -7.70 6.30
CA LEU A 167 2.75 -6.89 5.49
C LEU A 167 1.48 -6.52 6.27
N GLN A 168 0.86 -7.49 6.96
CA GLN A 168 -0.28 -7.21 7.82
C GLN A 168 0.09 -6.26 8.97
N ARG A 169 1.27 -6.41 9.56
CA ARG A 169 1.73 -5.53 10.63
C ARG A 169 1.94 -4.08 10.18
N LEU A 170 2.42 -3.87 8.95
CA LEU A 170 2.60 -2.54 8.39
C LEU A 170 1.25 -1.89 8.05
N ARG A 171 0.34 -2.67 7.46
CA ARG A 171 -0.93 -2.19 6.92
C ARG A 171 -1.99 -1.94 7.99
N TYR A 172 -2.01 -2.75 9.04
CA TYR A 172 -3.00 -2.67 10.11
C TYR A 172 -2.32 -2.34 11.45
N LYS A 173 -2.96 -1.45 12.22
CA LYS A 173 -2.58 -1.16 13.59
C LYS A 173 -2.46 -2.47 14.38
N ASP A 174 -1.29 -2.67 14.98
CA ASP A 174 -0.95 -3.85 15.78
C ASP A 174 -1.17 -5.19 15.06
N GLY A 175 -1.16 -5.20 13.72
CA GLY A 175 -1.39 -6.40 12.90
C GLY A 175 -2.82 -6.95 12.94
N GLN A 176 -3.78 -6.20 13.47
CA GLN A 176 -5.18 -6.62 13.55
C GLN A 176 -5.92 -6.34 12.24
N ILE A 177 -6.21 -7.35 11.44
CA ILE A 177 -6.85 -7.22 10.13
C ILE A 177 -8.30 -6.77 10.29
N GLY A 178 -8.62 -5.58 9.76
CA GLY A 178 -9.97 -5.03 9.77
C GLY A 178 -10.02 -3.62 9.17
N ILE A 179 -11.17 -3.24 8.61
CA ILE A 179 -11.32 -1.94 7.93
C ILE A 179 -11.08 -0.78 8.91
N ARG A 180 -11.31 -0.94 10.21
CA ARG A 180 -11.11 0.14 11.20
C ARG A 180 -9.68 0.24 11.73
N THR A 181 -8.95 -0.86 11.67
CA THR A 181 -7.57 -0.99 12.13
C THR A 181 -6.59 -0.79 10.98
N ARG A 182 -7.04 -0.82 9.72
CA ARG A 182 -6.23 -0.40 8.56
C ARG A 182 -5.78 1.05 8.74
N ASN A 183 -4.51 1.29 8.47
CA ASN A 183 -3.93 2.63 8.44
C ASN A 183 -4.42 3.36 7.18
N HIS A 184 -5.44 4.21 7.32
CA HIS A 184 -6.01 4.96 6.18
C HIS A 184 -5.37 6.34 6.01
N GLU A 185 -4.89 6.93 7.09
CA GLU A 185 -4.20 8.22 7.04
C GLU A 185 -2.72 8.07 7.41
N MET A 186 -1.85 8.66 6.59
CA MET A 186 -0.43 8.38 6.66
C MET A 186 0.26 9.01 7.88
N THR A 187 -0.14 10.21 8.30
CA THR A 187 0.58 11.02 9.29
C THR A 187 0.31 10.57 10.73
N SER A 188 -0.98 10.46 11.06
CA SER A 188 -1.51 10.18 12.40
C SER A 188 -1.73 8.68 12.63
N GLU A 189 -1.87 7.87 11.58
CA GLU A 189 -2.00 6.42 11.69
C GLU A 189 -0.75 5.71 11.20
N TRP A 190 -0.50 5.64 9.89
CA TRP A 190 0.55 4.77 9.33
C TRP A 190 1.94 5.06 9.92
N ASN A 191 2.37 6.33 9.92
CA ASN A 191 3.67 6.75 10.45
C ASN A 191 3.77 6.44 11.96
N GLN A 192 2.69 6.66 12.72
CA GLN A 192 2.69 6.44 14.18
C GLN A 192 2.68 4.96 14.52
N HIS A 193 1.80 4.18 13.89
CA HIS A 193 1.67 2.74 14.13
C HIS A 193 2.87 1.93 13.61
N ASN A 194 3.68 2.52 12.72
CA ASN A 194 4.93 1.96 12.22
C ASN A 194 6.20 2.65 12.75
N ALA A 195 6.09 3.53 13.77
CA ALA A 195 7.23 4.22 14.38
C ALA A 195 8.20 3.28 15.13
N TRP A 196 7.82 2.02 15.35
CA TRP A 196 8.68 0.96 15.86
C TRP A 196 9.74 0.53 14.83
N LEU A 197 9.45 0.69 13.53
CA LEU A 197 10.33 0.33 12.43
C LEU A 197 10.93 1.56 11.73
N PHE A 198 10.15 2.64 11.62
CA PHE A 198 10.56 3.87 10.94
C PHE A 198 10.78 5.01 11.94
N GLU A 199 11.81 5.81 11.67
CA GLU A 199 12.12 7.05 12.39
C GLU A 199 11.89 8.24 11.45
N ASP A 200 11.20 9.26 11.94
CA ASP A 200 11.13 10.55 11.26
C ASP A 200 12.47 11.29 11.39
N ILE A 201 13.11 11.54 10.24
CA ILE A 201 14.42 12.18 10.18
C ILE A 201 14.35 13.67 9.81
N CYS A 202 13.17 14.23 9.50
CA CYS A 202 13.07 15.62 9.02
C CYS A 202 13.72 16.65 9.96
N ARG A 203 13.67 16.43 11.27
CA ARG A 203 14.26 17.34 12.27
C ARG A 203 15.79 17.27 12.35
N THR A 204 16.42 16.26 11.74
CA THR A 204 17.88 16.10 11.75
C THR A 204 18.52 16.47 10.41
N LEU A 205 17.76 16.43 9.32
CA LEU A 205 18.23 16.77 7.96
C LEU A 205 18.69 18.22 7.81
N GLY A 206 19.72 18.43 6.98
CA GLY A 206 20.33 19.71 6.64
C GLY A 206 20.77 20.50 7.87
N GLY A 207 21.36 19.81 8.85
CA GLY A 207 21.79 20.36 10.13
C GLY A 207 20.65 20.75 11.07
N GLY A 208 19.46 20.16 10.88
CA GLY A 208 18.28 20.34 11.73
C GLY A 208 17.55 21.67 11.58
N LYS A 209 17.78 22.39 10.47
CA LYS A 209 17.26 23.74 10.23
C LYS A 209 16.32 23.84 9.02
N GLN A 210 16.11 22.75 8.30
CA GLN A 210 15.41 22.80 7.02
C GLN A 210 13.90 22.59 7.14
N TRP A 211 13.41 21.97 8.21
CA TRP A 211 12.00 21.64 8.38
C TRP A 211 11.13 22.89 8.69
N VAL A 212 9.81 22.73 8.47
CA VAL A 212 8.75 23.64 8.93
C VAL A 212 7.61 22.82 9.53
N ASP A 213 6.76 23.46 10.32
CA ASP A 213 5.59 22.82 10.90
C ASP A 213 4.56 22.44 9.82
N MET A 214 3.89 21.32 10.08
CA MET A 214 2.75 20.80 9.34
C MET A 214 1.57 20.60 10.29
N LEU A 215 0.36 20.79 9.78
CA LEU A 215 -0.86 20.37 10.46
C LEU A 215 -1.66 19.46 9.52
N ALA A 216 -1.64 18.16 9.81
CA ALA A 216 -2.47 17.18 9.10
C ALA A 216 -3.86 17.15 9.73
N PHE A 217 -4.89 17.05 8.89
CA PHE A 217 -6.27 16.86 9.35
C PHE A 217 -6.81 15.50 8.88
N TRP A 218 -7.34 14.72 9.81
CA TRP A 218 -7.96 13.43 9.55
C TRP A 218 -9.35 13.39 10.18
N SER A 219 -10.38 13.07 9.38
CA SER A 219 -11.72 12.83 9.89
C SER A 219 -12.11 11.36 9.66
N PRO A 220 -11.84 10.47 10.64
CA PRO A 220 -12.30 9.08 10.56
C PRO A 220 -13.82 9.02 10.43
N ARG A 221 -14.55 9.92 11.10
CA ARG A 221 -16.02 9.97 11.05
C ARG A 221 -16.52 10.15 9.61
N GLU A 222 -16.05 11.18 8.91
CA GLU A 222 -16.44 11.45 7.53
C GLU A 222 -15.97 10.35 6.58
N PHE A 223 -14.77 9.80 6.81
CA PHE A 223 -14.22 8.74 6.00
C PHE A 223 -15.04 7.44 6.08
N PHE A 224 -15.29 6.93 7.30
CA PHE A 224 -16.08 5.72 7.50
C PHE A 224 -17.54 5.92 7.07
N HIS A 225 -18.12 7.10 7.28
CA HIS A 225 -19.46 7.41 6.79
C HIS A 225 -19.58 7.26 5.26
N LYS A 226 -18.57 7.71 4.50
CA LYS A 226 -18.52 7.51 3.03
C LYS A 226 -18.43 6.03 2.64
N MET A 227 -17.80 5.21 3.47
CA MET A 227 -17.78 3.74 3.32
C MET A 227 -19.02 3.05 3.88
N ARG A 228 -20.05 3.81 4.28
CA ARG A 228 -21.30 3.30 4.90
C ARG A 228 -21.06 2.53 6.20
N LEU A 229 -19.99 2.91 6.91
CA LEU A 229 -19.64 2.39 8.22
C LEU A 229 -19.85 3.48 9.27
N PRO A 230 -20.58 3.22 10.36
CA PRO A 230 -20.70 4.19 11.45
C PRO A 230 -19.34 4.36 12.12
N SER A 231 -18.96 5.56 12.56
CA SER A 231 -17.78 5.71 13.41
C SER A 231 -17.99 6.81 14.44
N THR A 232 -17.55 6.52 15.66
CA THR A 232 -17.59 7.47 16.78
C THR A 232 -16.25 8.17 17.00
N ARG A 233 -15.22 7.74 16.26
CA ARG A 233 -13.87 8.29 16.34
C ARG A 233 -13.90 9.80 16.07
N PRO A 234 -13.28 10.62 16.94
CA PRO A 234 -13.23 12.06 16.74
C PRO A 234 -12.32 12.40 15.55
N ASP A 235 -12.54 13.59 14.99
CA ASP A 235 -11.61 14.19 14.05
C ASP A 235 -10.29 14.51 14.76
N VAL A 236 -9.20 14.41 14.01
CA VAL A 236 -7.83 14.54 14.51
C VAL A 236 -7.13 15.65 13.74
N GLU A 237 -6.64 16.65 14.47
CA GLU A 237 -5.58 17.55 14.01
C GLU A 237 -4.25 17.01 14.54
N TRP A 238 -3.31 16.73 13.64
CA TRP A 238 -2.05 16.11 13.97
C TRP A 238 -0.88 17.03 13.59
N PRO A 239 -0.24 17.69 14.57
CA PRO A 239 0.98 18.46 14.33
C PRO A 239 2.13 17.55 13.90
N ASP A 240 2.82 17.94 12.84
CA ASP A 240 3.98 17.23 12.33
C ASP A 240 4.97 18.22 11.68
N VAL A 241 5.98 17.72 10.97
CA VAL A 241 6.93 18.52 10.20
C VAL A 241 7.24 17.91 8.85
N TYR A 242 7.69 18.78 7.94
CA TYR A 242 8.20 18.39 6.63
C TYR A 242 9.31 19.33 6.17
N ILE A 243 10.08 18.91 5.17
CA ILE A 243 11.04 19.75 4.45
C ILE A 243 10.29 20.46 3.32
N PRO A 244 10.15 21.80 3.36
CA PRO A 244 9.44 22.53 2.32
C PRO A 244 10.24 22.55 1.03
N ARG A 245 9.52 22.64 -0.10
CA ARG A 245 10.02 22.60 -1.48
C ARG A 245 11.34 23.34 -1.69
N ALA A 246 11.39 24.60 -1.25
CA ALA A 246 12.56 25.47 -1.44
C ALA A 246 13.81 25.00 -0.69
N ARG A 247 13.66 24.17 0.34
CA ARG A 247 14.75 23.66 1.19
C ARG A 247 15.09 22.20 0.92
N VAL A 248 14.36 21.52 0.04
CA VAL A 248 14.67 20.13 -0.37
C VAL A 248 16.10 19.98 -0.91
N PRO A 249 16.63 20.90 -1.75
CA PRO A 249 18.01 20.79 -2.22
C PRO A 249 19.05 20.72 -1.08
N ASN A 250 18.77 21.37 0.05
CA ASN A 250 19.69 21.46 1.20
C ASN A 250 19.73 20.17 2.03
N VAL A 251 18.81 19.24 1.83
CA VAL A 251 18.75 17.97 2.57
C VAL A 251 19.18 16.77 1.73
N LEU A 252 19.34 16.91 0.41
CA LEU A 252 19.71 15.80 -0.47
C LEU A 252 20.96 15.04 -0.01
N PRO A 253 22.05 15.70 0.47
CA PRO A 253 23.25 14.98 0.92
C PRO A 253 23.03 14.05 2.13
N ASP A 254 21.97 14.27 2.90
CA ASP A 254 21.67 13.49 4.11
C ASP A 254 20.72 12.31 3.85
N LEU A 255 20.09 12.29 2.68
CA LEU A 255 19.17 11.22 2.26
C LEU A 255 19.94 9.96 1.90
N ARG A 256 19.33 8.81 2.14
CA ARG A 256 19.94 7.49 1.95
C ARG A 256 19.00 6.58 1.18
N ASN A 257 19.60 5.55 0.58
CA ASN A 257 18.86 4.44 -0.02
C ASN A 257 17.87 3.88 1.01
N GLY A 258 16.64 3.62 0.59
CA GLY A 258 15.61 3.03 1.44
C GLY A 258 14.99 3.99 2.45
N ASP A 259 15.24 5.30 2.39
CA ASP A 259 14.40 6.26 3.10
C ASP A 259 12.99 6.25 2.47
N MET A 260 11.95 6.11 3.27
CA MET A 260 10.58 6.33 2.82
C MET A 260 10.33 7.84 2.70
N VAL A 261 9.61 8.24 1.66
CA VAL A 261 9.27 9.64 1.41
C VAL A 261 7.77 9.81 1.27
N ASN A 262 7.25 10.77 2.02
CA ASN A 262 5.86 11.19 2.02
C ASN A 262 5.77 12.53 1.28
N VAL A 263 4.98 12.58 0.22
CA VAL A 263 4.78 13.79 -0.58
C VAL A 263 3.69 14.63 0.04
N ILE A 264 4.08 15.79 0.56
CA ILE A 264 3.15 16.71 1.22
C ILE A 264 2.50 17.59 0.16
N ARG A 265 1.17 17.58 0.12
CA ARG A 265 0.37 18.49 -0.72
C ARG A 265 -0.63 19.27 0.12
N GLY A 266 -1.08 20.39 -0.43
CA GLY A 266 -2.14 21.19 0.17
C GLY A 266 -1.83 22.68 0.11
N ASP A 267 -2.28 23.40 1.13
CA ASP A 267 -2.01 24.81 1.35
C ASP A 267 -1.56 25.07 2.81
N GLU A 268 -1.52 26.33 3.25
CA GLU A 268 -1.12 26.69 4.61
C GLU A 268 -2.12 26.24 5.70
N ARG A 269 -3.35 25.87 5.31
CA ARG A 269 -4.44 25.53 6.24
C ARG A 269 -4.74 24.03 6.27
N HIS A 270 -4.57 23.34 5.14
CA HIS A 270 -4.83 21.90 5.05
C HIS A 270 -3.68 21.22 4.32
N GLN A 271 -2.94 20.40 5.04
CA GLN A 271 -1.81 19.66 4.52
C GLN A 271 -2.07 18.17 4.71
N LEU A 272 -1.66 17.37 3.73
CA LEU A 272 -1.83 15.92 3.77
C LEU A 272 -0.69 15.24 3.02
N VAL A 273 -0.49 13.96 3.33
CA VAL A 273 0.35 13.09 2.51
C VAL A 273 -0.49 12.60 1.33
N ALA A 274 -0.13 13.03 0.12
CA ALA A 274 -0.90 12.71 -1.09
C ALA A 274 -0.33 11.54 -1.88
N HIS A 275 0.93 11.20 -1.61
CA HIS A 275 1.68 10.17 -2.32
C HIS A 275 2.83 9.70 -1.44
N VAL A 276 3.27 8.46 -1.62
CA VAL A 276 4.49 7.96 -0.97
C VAL A 276 5.40 7.23 -1.96
N GLY A 277 6.65 7.06 -1.57
CA GLY A 277 7.63 6.28 -2.32
C GLY A 277 8.87 6.03 -1.48
N MET A 278 9.94 5.68 -2.16
CA MET A 278 11.23 5.37 -1.55
C MET A 278 12.34 6.16 -2.23
N ILE A 279 13.36 6.50 -1.47
CA ILE A 279 14.54 7.18 -1.97
C ILE A 279 15.55 6.17 -2.49
N GLY A 280 15.97 6.40 -3.74
CA GLY A 280 17.07 5.69 -4.37
C GLY A 280 18.19 6.66 -4.76
N LEU A 281 19.44 6.25 -4.53
CA LEU A 281 20.64 6.95 -4.96
C LEU A 281 21.24 6.19 -6.15
N ASN A 282 21.74 6.94 -7.12
CA ASN A 282 22.60 6.40 -8.16
C ASN A 282 24.08 6.43 -7.73
N ALA A 283 25.00 5.96 -8.58
CA ALA A 283 26.43 5.90 -8.28
C ALA A 283 27.06 7.28 -8.04
N GLU A 284 26.52 8.34 -8.64
CA GLU A 284 26.96 9.72 -8.47
C GLU A 284 26.35 10.41 -7.24
N GLY A 285 25.47 9.73 -6.49
CA GLY A 285 24.77 10.28 -5.33
C GLY A 285 23.55 11.15 -5.67
N ASN A 286 23.10 11.16 -6.92
CA ASN A 286 21.85 11.82 -7.29
C ASN A 286 20.66 11.09 -6.68
N VAL A 287 19.69 11.86 -6.19
CA VAL A 287 18.55 11.36 -5.43
C VAL A 287 17.32 11.19 -6.33
N TYR A 288 16.74 10.00 -6.29
CA TYR A 288 15.57 9.58 -7.06
C TYR A 288 14.43 9.18 -6.13
N LEU A 289 13.21 9.33 -6.64
CA LEU A 289 11.98 8.77 -6.09
C LEU A 289 11.64 7.50 -6.86
N ILE A 290 11.62 6.36 -6.18
CA ILE A 290 11.03 5.10 -6.69
C ILE A 290 9.62 5.01 -6.13
N HIS A 291 8.62 4.93 -7.00
CA HIS A 291 7.22 4.97 -6.58
C HIS A 291 6.26 4.34 -7.59
N SER A 292 5.12 3.87 -7.11
CA SER A 292 4.00 3.42 -7.95
C SER A 292 3.03 4.56 -8.21
N ALA A 293 2.81 4.87 -9.48
CA ALA A 293 1.83 5.85 -9.95
C ALA A 293 1.41 5.50 -11.39
N ASN A 294 0.21 5.89 -11.82
CA ASN A 294 -0.28 5.61 -13.17
C ASN A 294 0.78 5.98 -14.25
N PRO A 295 1.16 5.06 -15.18
CA PRO A 295 0.60 3.71 -15.37
C PRO A 295 1.31 2.58 -14.61
N GLN A 296 2.50 2.80 -14.06
CA GLN A 296 3.35 1.76 -13.48
C GLN A 296 4.40 2.32 -12.52
N VAL A 297 5.00 1.44 -11.72
CA VAL A 297 6.18 1.73 -10.89
C VAL A 297 7.33 2.26 -11.77
N ARG A 298 7.96 3.34 -11.31
CA ARG A 298 9.06 4.03 -11.99
C ARG A 298 10.02 4.67 -10.99
N GLU A 299 11.21 5.00 -11.47
CA GLU A 299 12.23 5.76 -10.77
C GLU A 299 12.44 7.10 -11.51
N GLU A 300 12.35 8.22 -10.79
CA GLU A 300 12.50 9.56 -11.38
C GLU A 300 13.28 10.52 -10.45
N PRO A 301 14.04 11.49 -10.98
CA PRO A 301 14.82 12.40 -10.13
C PRO A 301 13.93 13.17 -9.15
N LEU A 302 14.28 13.18 -7.86
CA LEU A 302 13.42 13.73 -6.80
C LEU A 302 13.10 15.21 -7.02
N LEU A 303 14.10 16.01 -7.41
CA LEU A 303 13.90 17.43 -7.70
C LEU A 303 13.02 17.65 -8.95
N ALA A 304 13.07 16.77 -9.94
CA ALA A 304 12.20 16.84 -11.12
C ALA A 304 10.75 16.48 -10.75
N TYR A 305 10.55 15.44 -9.93
CA TYR A 305 9.23 15.09 -9.39
C TYR A 305 8.60 16.26 -8.65
N LEU A 306 9.39 16.94 -7.80
CA LEU A 306 8.95 18.14 -7.08
C LEU A 306 8.41 19.23 -8.04
N GLN A 307 8.96 19.36 -9.24
CA GLN A 307 8.49 20.34 -10.23
C GLN A 307 7.16 20.00 -10.91
N LYS A 308 6.66 18.76 -10.81
CA LYS A 308 5.48 18.31 -11.57
C LYS A 308 4.16 18.98 -11.16
N ASP A 309 4.02 19.38 -9.90
CA ASP A 309 2.80 19.99 -9.39
C ASP A 309 3.15 21.04 -8.34
N ALA A 310 2.70 22.29 -8.56
CA ALA A 310 2.93 23.40 -7.65
C ALA A 310 2.27 23.20 -6.27
N ARG A 311 1.28 22.30 -6.17
CA ARG A 311 0.64 21.92 -4.91
C ARG A 311 1.49 20.96 -4.08
N ILE A 312 2.62 20.47 -4.58
CA ILE A 312 3.60 19.75 -3.77
C ILE A 312 4.36 20.78 -2.94
N LEU A 313 4.01 20.82 -1.65
CA LEU A 313 4.59 21.73 -0.68
C LEU A 313 6.00 21.30 -0.27
N GLY A 314 6.28 20.00 -0.29
CA GLY A 314 7.57 19.44 0.10
C GLY A 314 7.47 17.96 0.43
N PHE A 315 8.41 17.48 1.26
CA PHE A 315 8.53 16.07 1.59
C PHE A 315 8.74 15.87 3.09
N LYS A 316 8.12 14.82 3.63
CA LYS A 316 8.52 14.21 4.88
C LYS A 316 9.33 12.95 4.59
N PHE A 317 10.38 12.69 5.37
CA PHE A 317 11.27 11.55 5.18
C PHE A 317 11.28 10.69 6.44
N LEU A 318 11.15 9.38 6.25
CA LEU A 318 11.28 8.39 7.29
C LEU A 318 12.42 7.44 6.95
N ARG A 319 13.17 7.00 7.94
CA ARG A 319 14.28 6.05 7.78
C ARG A 319 14.01 4.79 8.57
N LEU A 320 14.35 3.64 8.00
CA LEU A 320 14.39 2.40 8.77
C LEU A 320 15.32 2.58 9.99
N ARG A 321 14.82 2.24 11.17
CA ARG A 321 15.63 2.24 12.39
C ARG A 321 16.80 1.26 12.26
N PRO A 322 17.91 1.47 12.99
CA PRO A 322 19.02 0.54 13.00
C PRO A 322 18.58 -0.90 13.34
N LEU A 323 19.20 -1.88 12.68
CA LEU A 323 18.91 -3.31 12.85
C LEU A 323 17.44 -3.69 12.57
N PRO A 324 16.86 -3.31 11.40
CA PRO A 324 15.43 -3.50 11.14
C PRO A 324 15.02 -4.98 11.15
N ASP A 325 15.86 -5.92 10.72
CA ASP A 325 15.56 -7.36 10.81
C ASP A 325 15.38 -7.85 12.25
N ARG A 326 16.12 -7.28 13.19
CA ARG A 326 15.96 -7.59 14.62
C ARG A 326 14.63 -7.04 15.13
N LEU A 327 14.32 -5.79 14.81
CA LEU A 327 13.06 -5.14 15.21
C LEU A 327 11.85 -5.90 14.66
N VAL A 328 11.90 -6.34 13.40
CA VAL A 328 10.85 -7.15 12.79
C VAL A 328 10.66 -8.48 13.53
N ARG A 329 11.74 -9.20 13.85
CA ARG A 329 11.62 -10.46 14.61
C ARG A 329 11.03 -10.25 16.00
N GLU A 330 11.46 -9.21 16.71
CA GLU A 330 10.92 -8.86 18.03
C GLU A 330 9.45 -8.43 17.94
N GLU A 331 9.08 -7.67 16.90
CA GLU A 331 7.71 -7.24 16.65
C GLU A 331 6.78 -8.41 16.34
N LEU A 332 7.18 -9.30 15.43
CA LEU A 332 6.36 -10.45 15.05
C LEU A 332 6.26 -11.49 16.17
N ALA A 333 7.24 -11.55 17.08
CA ALA A 333 7.17 -12.42 18.26
C ALA A 333 6.18 -11.93 19.32
N ARG A 334 5.96 -10.61 19.42
CA ARG A 334 5.04 -10.01 20.41
C ARG A 334 3.65 -9.73 19.85
N THR A 335 3.55 -9.49 18.55
CA THR A 335 2.31 -9.07 17.90
C THR A 335 1.52 -10.27 17.38
N ARG A 336 0.25 -10.36 17.80
CA ARG A 336 -0.69 -11.34 17.25
C ARG A 336 -1.31 -10.79 15.97
N VAL A 337 -0.74 -11.18 14.83
CA VAL A 337 -1.34 -10.90 13.53
C VAL A 337 -2.55 -11.81 13.30
N GLY A 338 -3.68 -11.22 12.94
CA GLY A 338 -4.92 -11.97 12.73
C GLY A 338 -6.13 -11.04 12.59
N PRO A 339 -7.35 -11.58 12.45
CA PRO A 339 -8.56 -10.76 12.37
C PRO A 339 -8.78 -9.93 13.64
N ALA A 340 -9.14 -8.65 13.47
CA ALA A 340 -9.43 -7.73 14.56
C ALA A 340 -10.57 -8.27 15.46
N LEU A 341 -10.44 -8.05 16.77
CA LEU A 341 -11.44 -8.48 17.75
C LEU A 341 -12.76 -7.73 17.56
N MET A 342 -13.89 -8.33 17.98
CA MET A 342 -15.21 -7.69 17.85
C MET A 342 -15.29 -6.30 18.51
N SER A 343 -14.56 -6.09 19.61
CA SER A 343 -14.47 -4.79 20.29
C SER A 343 -13.78 -3.71 19.46
N GLU A 344 -12.84 -4.09 18.60
CA GLU A 344 -12.11 -3.16 17.72
C GLU A 344 -12.94 -2.83 16.47
N ARG A 345 -13.84 -3.73 16.08
CA ARG A 345 -14.78 -3.53 14.96
C ARG A 345 -15.93 -2.57 15.28
N ALA A 346 -16.16 -2.26 16.56
CA ALA A 346 -17.32 -1.50 17.02
C ALA A 346 -17.10 0.03 17.10
N ASN A 347 -15.86 0.53 17.07
CA ASN A 347 -15.52 1.92 17.39
C ASN A 347 -15.38 2.87 16.19
#